data_AF-A0AAU1LJ97-F1
#
_entry.id   AF-A0AAU1LJ97-F1
#
_cell.length_a   1.000
_cell.length_b   1.000
_cell.length_c   1.000
_cell.angle_alpha   90.00
_cell.angle_beta   90.00
_cell.angle_gamma   90.00
#
_symmetry.space_group_name_H-M   'P 1'
#
loop_
_entity.id
_entity.type
_entity.pdbx_description
1 polymer ?
#
loop_
_entity_poly.entity_id
_entity_poly.type
_entity_poly.pdbx_seq_one_letter_code
_entity_poly.pdbx_strand_id
1 'polypeptide(L)' 'MTRALIAMDTAACLRVDRDPGAAAAMAAAVYDRLPPAYRTGLVHSRAQLLHRHLDGAPRRLLGDALA' A
#
# COMPACT_ATOMS: atom_id res chain seq x y z
N MET A 1 11.73 1.76 9.75
CA MET A 1 10.87 2.74 9.05
C MET A 1 11.15 2.81 7.55
N THR A 2 12.40 3.01 7.12
CA THR A 2 12.81 3.13 5.70
C THR A 2 12.40 1.97 4.80
N ARG A 3 12.52 0.71 5.25
CA ARG A 3 12.14 -0.46 4.43
C ARG A 3 10.66 -0.50 4.03
N ALA A 4 9.76 -0.05 4.91
CA ALA A 4 8.33 -0.02 4.60
C ALA A 4 8.00 1.07 3.58
N LEU A 5 8.64 2.24 3.69
CA LEU A 5 8.47 3.31 2.72
C LEU A 5 9.01 2.94 1.34
N ILE A 6 10.16 2.28 1.28
CA ILE A 6 10.73 1.77 0.03
C ILE A 6 9.77 0.75 -0.60
N ALA A 7 9.24 -0.18 0.18
CA ALA A 7 8.30 -1.18 -0.34
C ALA A 7 6.97 -0.56 -0.80
N MET A 8 6.48 0.50 -0.14
CA MET A 8 5.33 1.27 -0.59
C MET A 8 5.59 1.99 -1.91
N ASP A 9 6.80 2.53 -2.10
CA ASP A 9 7.19 3.14 -3.38
C ASP A 9 7.31 2.08 -4.48
N THR A 10 7.82 0.88 -4.16
CA THR A 10 7.82 -0.26 -5.09
C THR A 10 6.40 -0.65 -5.50
N ALA A 11 5.46 -0.70 -4.56
CA ALA A 11 4.05 -0.97 -4.87
C ALA A 11 3.46 0.11 -5.79
N ALA A 12 3.82 1.39 -5.60
CA ALA A 12 3.40 2.46 -6.49
C ALA A 12 3.95 2.28 -7.91
N CYS A 13 5.20 1.84 -8.07
CA CYS A 13 5.78 1.50 -9.37
C CYS A 13 5.04 0.34 -10.06
N LEU A 14 4.74 -0.75 -9.33
CA LEU A 14 4.00 -1.89 -9.89
C LEU A 14 2.66 -1.50 -10.49
N ARG A 15 1.95 -0.56 -9.85
CA ARG A 15 0.71 0.00 -10.41
C ARG A 15 0.95 0.74 -11.73
N VAL A 16 2.04 1.53 -11.82
CA VAL A 16 2.42 2.22 -13.07
C VAL A 16 2.77 1.22 -14.17
N ASP A 17 3.42 0.12 -13.79
CA ASP A 17 3.76 -1.01 -14.68
C ASP A 17 2.55 -1.89 -15.04
N ARG A 18 1.33 -1.38 -14.76
CA ARG A 18 0.02 -2.00 -15.05
C ARG A 18 -0.25 -3.32 -14.30
N ASP A 19 0.37 -3.51 -13.14
CA ASP A 19 0.01 -4.56 -12.20
C ASP A 19 -0.59 -3.98 -10.90
N PRO A 20 -1.85 -3.50 -10.95
CA PRO A 20 -2.53 -2.97 -9.77
C PRO A 20 -2.79 -4.05 -8.71
N GLY A 21 -2.86 -5.33 -9.09
CA GLY A 21 -3.07 -6.44 -8.18
C GLY A 21 -1.85 -6.69 -7.30
N ALA A 22 -0.67 -6.83 -7.90
CA ALA A 22 0.58 -6.97 -7.17
C ALA A 22 0.90 -5.72 -6.34
N ALA A 23 0.60 -4.52 -6.86
CA ALA A 23 0.73 -3.28 -6.12
C ALA A 23 -0.08 -3.29 -4.82
N ALA A 24 -1.38 -3.63 -4.91
CA ALA A 24 -2.26 -3.68 -3.74
C ALA A 24 -1.81 -4.76 -2.75
N ALA A 25 -1.50 -5.96 -3.23
CA ALA A 25 -1.07 -7.08 -2.39
C ALA A 25 0.21 -6.76 -1.62
N MET A 26 1.20 -6.16 -2.29
CA MET A 26 2.45 -5.75 -1.65
C MET A 26 2.21 -4.65 -0.61
N ALA A 27 1.43 -3.62 -0.96
CA ALA A 27 1.15 -2.52 -0.04
C ALA A 27 0.40 -3.00 1.22
N ALA A 28 -0.63 -3.82 1.05
CA ALA A 28 -1.38 -4.40 2.18
C ALA A 28 -0.47 -5.24 3.07
N ALA A 29 0.32 -6.15 2.48
CA ALA A 29 1.23 -7.01 3.24
C ALA A 29 2.29 -6.21 4.02
N VAL A 30 2.81 -5.13 3.44
CA VAL A 30 3.76 -4.24 4.13
C VAL A 30 3.07 -3.49 5.26
N TYR A 31 1.85 -2.99 5.02
CA TYR A 31 1.09 -2.24 6.00
C TYR A 31 0.67 -3.11 7.20
N ASP A 32 0.23 -4.34 6.96
CA ASP A 32 -0.16 -5.29 8.01
C ASP A 32 1.01 -5.72 8.89
N ARG A 33 2.21 -5.87 8.31
CA ARG A 33 3.42 -6.23 9.06
C ARG A 33 3.95 -5.09 9.92
N LEU A 34 3.50 -3.85 9.72
CA LEU A 34 3.91 -2.74 10.57
C LEU A 34 3.21 -2.83 11.93
N PRO A 35 3.94 -2.63 13.04
CA PRO A 35 3.32 -2.44 14.33
C PRO A 35 2.34 -1.26 14.28
N PRO A 36 1.21 -1.30 15.00
CA PRO A 36 0.16 -0.27 14.93
C PRO A 36 0.68 1.17 15.09
N ALA A 37 1.66 1.38 15.99
CA ALA A 37 2.31 2.68 16.20
C ALA A 37 2.96 3.26 14.93
N TYR A 38 3.38 2.41 13.98
CA TYR A 38 4.01 2.81 12.71
C TYR A 38 3.05 2.79 11.51
N ARG A 39 1.77 2.44 11.70
CA ARG A 39 0.72 2.50 10.66
C ARG A 39 0.17 3.91 10.45
N THR A 40 0.95 4.92 10.79
CA THR A 40 0.57 6.34 10.73
C THR A 40 1.61 7.13 9.93
N GLY A 41 1.39 8.44 9.80
CA GLY A 41 2.34 9.33 9.13
C GLY A 41 2.56 8.96 7.65
N LEU A 42 3.81 9.05 7.19
CA LEU A 42 4.12 8.97 5.77
C LEU A 42 3.76 7.62 5.12
N VAL A 43 3.91 6.51 5.84
CA VAL A 43 3.55 5.18 5.30
C VAL A 43 2.04 5.12 5.04
N HIS A 44 1.24 5.60 5.98
CA HIS A 44 -0.21 5.67 5.84
C HIS A 44 -0.63 6.59 4.69
N SER A 45 -0.02 7.78 4.58
CA SER A 45 -0.30 8.71 3.48
C SER A 45 0.01 8.10 2.10
N ARG A 46 1.09 7.32 1.97
CA ARG A 46 1.43 6.63 0.71
C ARG A 46 0.49 5.48 0.40
N ALA A 47 0.12 4.68 1.40
CA ALA A 47 -0.86 3.61 1.23
C ALA A 47 -2.25 4.18 0.83
N GLN A 48 -2.70 5.28 1.45
CA GLN A 48 -3.92 5.97 1.05
C GLN A 48 -3.84 6.55 -0.37
N LEU A 49 -2.71 7.15 -0.76
CA LEU A 49 -2.50 7.65 -2.11
C LEU A 49 -2.61 6.50 -3.12
N LEU A 50 -1.93 5.39 -2.87
CA LEU A 50 -2.02 4.20 -3.71
C LEU A 50 -3.45 3.68 -3.80
N HIS A 51 -4.14 3.54 -2.66
CA HIS A 51 -5.55 3.10 -2.61
C HIS A 51 -6.46 3.96 -3.49
N ARG A 52 -6.28 5.30 -3.49
CA ARG A 52 -7.07 6.21 -4.34
C ARG A 52 -6.82 6.03 -5.84
N HIS A 53 -5.68 5.47 -6.23
CA HIS A 53 -5.31 5.19 -7.62
C HIS A 53 -5.59 3.74 -8.06
N LEU A 54 -6.18 2.93 -7.17
CA LEU A 54 -6.62 1.57 -7.48
C LEU A 54 -8.13 1.56 -7.67
N ASP A 55 -8.60 0.60 -8.48
CA ASP A 55 -10.01 0.34 -8.72
C ASP A 55 -10.33 -1.15 -8.50
N GLY A 56 -11.61 -1.47 -8.32
CA GLY A 56 -12.09 -2.85 -8.22
C GLY A 56 -11.52 -3.63 -7.03
N ALA A 57 -11.14 -4.89 -7.27
CA ALA A 57 -10.64 -5.79 -6.23
C ALA A 57 -9.33 -5.32 -5.56
N PRO A 58 -8.31 -4.84 -6.30
CA PRO A 58 -7.10 -4.28 -5.71
C PRO A 58 -7.36 -3.13 -4.72
N ARG A 59 -8.33 -2.25 -5.04
CA ARG A 59 -8.73 -1.16 -4.14
C ARG A 59 -9.28 -1.70 -2.82
N ARG A 60 -10.20 -2.68 -2.88
CA ARG A 60 -10.80 -3.27 -1.67
C ARG A 60 -9.73 -3.93 -0.80
N LEU A 61 -8.85 -4.71 -1.40
CA LEU A 61 -7.78 -5.41 -0.68
C LEU A 61 -6.89 -4.45 0.12
N LEU A 62 -6.49 -3.32 -0.48
CA LEU A 62 -5.70 -2.32 0.25
C LEU A 62 -6.56 -1.53 1.26
N GLY A 63 -7.85 -1.31 0.95
CA GLY A 63 -8.80 -0.68 1.85
C GLY A 63 -9.01 -1.48 3.14
N ASP A 64 -9.10 -2.81 3.05
CA ASP A 64 -9.27 -3.69 4.20
C ASP A 64 -8.06 -3.63 5.16
N ALA A 65 -6.84 -3.47 4.63
CA ALA A 65 -5.64 -3.28 5.44
C ALA A 65 -5.54 -1.89 6.09
N LEU A 66 -6.21 -0.89 5.51
CA LEU A 66 -6.23 0.50 6.00
C LEU A 66 -7.31 0.78 7.05
N ALA A 67 -8.27 -0.14 7.22
CA ALA A 67 -9.34 -0.07 8.21
C ALA A 67 -8.83 -0.34 9.64
#